data_AF-A0A242KY81-F1
#
_entry.id   AF-A0A242KY81-F1
#
_cell.length_a   1.000
_cell.length_b   1.000
_cell.length_c   1.000
_cell.angle_alpha   90.00
_cell.angle_beta   90.00
_cell.angle_gamma   90.00
#
_symmetry.space_group_name_H-M   'P 1'
#
loop_
_entity.id
_entity.type
_entity.pdbx_description
1 polymer ?
#
loop_
_entity_poly.entity_id
_entity_poly.type
_entity_poly.pdbx_seq_one_letter_code
_entity_poly.pdbx_strand_id
1 'polypeptide(L)'
;MTFSDKEYQEFSDKVYRLDPNDDKKYDSDMTEGTIFKIDKKYKILKIQENSGSDGMQAMAVAPLDEKGNVDTSQVVISYAGTNTSDFKDIENEKTNE
;
A
#
# COMPACT_ATOMS: atom_id res chain seq x y z
N MET A 1 -16.78 -7.31 10.91
CA MET A 1 -16.83 -6.50 9.68
C MET A 1 -16.22 -7.32 8.55
N THR A 2 -16.69 -7.14 7.32
CA THR A 2 -16.17 -7.86 6.15
C THR A 2 -15.81 -6.80 5.12
N PHE A 3 -14.56 -6.82 4.64
CA PHE A 3 -14.14 -5.98 3.53
C PHE A 3 -14.78 -6.48 2.25
N SER A 4 -15.21 -5.57 1.39
CA SER A 4 -15.69 -5.90 0.06
C SER A 4 -14.53 -6.09 -0.91
N ASP A 5 -14.77 -6.82 -2.01
CA ASP A 5 -13.79 -6.98 -3.10
C ASP A 5 -13.33 -5.62 -3.65
N LYS A 6 -14.24 -4.64 -3.70
CA LYS A 6 -13.94 -3.26 -4.07
C LYS A 6 -12.94 -2.61 -3.11
N GLU A 7 -13.10 -2.81 -1.80
CA GLU A 7 -12.16 -2.27 -0.81
C GLU A 7 -10.78 -2.91 -0.95
N TYR A 8 -10.71 -4.23 -1.16
CA TYR A 8 -9.43 -4.90 -1.43
C TYR A 8 -8.77 -4.41 -2.71
N GLN A 9 -9.53 -4.21 -3.78
CA GLN A 9 -9.01 -3.66 -5.04
C GLN A 9 -8.45 -2.25 -4.83
N GLU A 10 -9.18 -1.37 -4.14
CA GLU A 10 -8.73 0.00 -3.86
C GLU A 10 -7.46 0.02 -2.98
N PHE A 11 -7.35 -0.88 -2.00
CA PHE A 11 -6.11 -1.00 -1.21
C PHE A 11 -4.94 -1.46 -2.09
N SER A 12 -5.16 -2.46 -2.94
CA SER A 12 -4.16 -2.94 -3.90
C SER A 12 -3.69 -1.83 -4.84
N ASP A 13 -4.60 -1.05 -5.39
CA ASP A 13 -4.28 0.05 -6.31
C ASP A 13 -3.54 1.20 -5.61
N LYS A 14 -3.85 1.44 -4.33
CA LYS A 14 -3.19 2.49 -3.54
C LYS A 14 -1.73 2.18 -3.23
N VAL A 15 -1.35 0.92 -2.99
CA VAL A 15 0.06 0.61 -2.65
C VAL A 15 1.02 1.06 -3.74
N TYR A 16 0.64 0.97 -5.02
CA TYR A 16 1.45 1.46 -6.15
C TYR A 16 1.70 2.97 -6.15
N ARG A 17 1.01 3.75 -5.32
CA ARG A 17 1.22 5.20 -5.18
C ARG A 17 2.26 5.56 -4.13
N LEU A 18 2.79 4.55 -3.43
CA LEU A 18 3.85 4.70 -2.43
C LEU A 18 5.25 4.64 -3.04
N ASP A 19 5.37 4.45 -4.35
CA ASP A 19 6.66 4.40 -5.05
C ASP A 19 7.12 5.81 -5.43
N PRO A 20 8.11 6.41 -4.73
CA PRO A 20 8.63 7.72 -5.10
C PRO A 20 9.34 7.71 -6.47
N ASN A 21 9.65 6.52 -7.02
CA ASN A 21 10.28 6.39 -8.34
C ASN A 21 9.25 6.32 -9.49
N ASP A 22 7.95 6.18 -9.20
CA ASP A 22 6.88 6.22 -10.20
C ASP A 22 6.21 7.62 -10.21
N ASP A 23 6.84 8.59 -10.87
CA ASP A 23 6.36 9.98 -10.97
C ASP A 23 4.91 10.11 -11.50
N LYS A 24 4.35 9.07 -12.13
CA LYS A 24 2.98 9.09 -12.66
C LYS A 24 1.94 8.69 -11.62
N LYS A 25 2.31 7.83 -10.67
CA LYS A 25 1.39 7.27 -9.68
C LYS A 25 1.67 7.73 -8.27
N TYR A 26 2.90 8.18 -8.00
CA TYR A 26 3.34 8.60 -6.69
C TYR A 26 2.43 9.68 -6.10
N ASP A 27 2.03 9.45 -4.86
CA ASP A 27 1.18 10.37 -4.09
C ASP A 27 1.89 10.71 -2.79
N SER A 28 2.59 11.85 -2.78
CA SER A 28 3.37 12.31 -1.62
C SER A 28 2.53 12.63 -0.38
N ASP A 29 1.21 12.79 -0.54
CA ASP A 29 0.31 13.06 0.57
C ASP A 29 -0.16 11.76 1.27
N MET A 30 0.13 10.60 0.66
CA MET A 30 -0.25 9.29 1.17
C MET A 30 0.78 8.77 2.20
N THR A 31 0.83 9.43 3.36
CA THR A 31 1.76 9.14 4.46
C THR A 31 1.10 8.41 5.65
N GLU A 32 1.90 7.98 6.63
CA GLU A 32 1.39 7.35 7.85
C GLU A 32 0.44 8.31 8.60
N GLY A 33 -0.73 7.79 8.95
CA GLY A 33 -1.78 8.57 9.59
C GLY A 33 -2.77 9.23 8.63
N THR A 34 -2.50 9.25 7.33
CA THR A 34 -3.44 9.73 6.32
C THR A 34 -4.75 8.95 6.42
N ILE A 35 -5.88 9.68 6.34
CA ILE A 35 -7.22 9.13 6.36
C ILE A 35 -7.83 9.30 4.97
N PHE A 36 -8.32 8.19 4.40
CA PHE A 36 -9.03 8.21 3.12
C PHE A 36 -10.37 7.48 3.24
N LYS A 37 -11.25 7.71 2.26
CA LYS A 37 -12.60 7.12 2.23
C LYS A 37 -12.78 6.29 0.97
N ILE A 38 -13.26 5.07 1.13
CA ILE A 38 -13.83 4.24 0.06
C ILE A 38 -15.34 4.22 0.30
N ASP A 39 -15.83 3.15 0.94
CA ASP A 39 -17.19 3.09 1.47
C ASP A 39 -17.22 3.56 2.93
N LYS A 40 -16.11 3.30 3.66
CA LYS A 40 -15.83 3.75 5.03
C LYS A 40 -14.52 4.53 5.08
N LYS A 41 -14.24 5.15 6.23
CA LYS A 41 -12.97 5.82 6.47
C LYS A 41 -11.93 4.81 6.95
N TYR A 42 -10.74 4.92 6.39
CA TYR A 42 -9.58 4.10 6.69
C TYR A 42 -8.42 4.99 7.07
N LYS A 43 -7.61 4.53 8.01
CA LYS A 43 -6.35 5.19 8.39
C LYS A 43 -5.18 4.31 7.99
N ILE A 44 -4.18 4.93 7.38
CA ILE A 44 -2.89 4.32 7.14
C ILE A 44 -2.16 4.22 8.48
N LEU A 45 -1.81 2.99 8.86
CA LEU A 45 -1.10 2.69 10.10
C LEU A 45 0.41 2.66 9.90
N LYS A 46 0.85 2.11 8.76
CA LYS A 46 2.26 1.92 8.42
C LYS A 46 2.43 1.87 6.92
N ILE A 47 3.55 2.42 6.45
CA ILE A 47 3.99 2.34 5.05
C ILE A 47 5.40 1.73 5.00
N GLN A 48 5.64 0.95 3.96
CA GLN A 48 6.94 0.60 3.45
C GLN A 48 6.98 1.11 2.00
N GLU A 49 7.87 2.04 1.70
CA GLU A 49 8.09 2.55 0.34
C GLU A 49 9.21 1.77 -0.34
N ASN A 50 9.25 1.82 -1.68
CA ASN A 50 10.38 1.33 -2.46
C ASN A 50 11.58 2.26 -2.23
N SER A 51 12.38 1.92 -1.23
CA SER A 51 13.60 2.65 -0.87
C SER A 51 14.77 2.42 -1.83
N GLY A 52 14.53 1.74 -2.96
CA GLY A 52 15.51 1.48 -4.00
C GLY A 52 16.45 0.29 -3.74
N SER A 53 16.34 -0.40 -2.60
CA SER A 53 17.17 -1.59 -2.28
C SER A 53 16.50 -2.93 -2.53
N ASP A 54 15.17 -3.03 -2.40
CA ASP A 54 14.46 -4.32 -2.38
C ASP A 54 13.12 -4.31 -3.15
N GLY A 55 12.78 -3.20 -3.84
CA GLY A 55 11.54 -3.08 -4.61
C GLY A 55 10.26 -3.10 -3.77
N MET A 56 10.37 -3.24 -2.45
CA MET A 56 9.23 -3.56 -1.60
C MET A 56 8.36 -2.33 -1.38
N GLN A 57 7.07 -2.49 -1.63
CA GLN A 57 6.04 -1.49 -1.33
C GLN A 57 4.90 -2.17 -0.59
N ALA A 58 4.55 -1.64 0.58
CA ALA A 58 3.47 -2.18 1.39
C ALA A 58 2.74 -1.10 2.19
N MET A 59 1.46 -1.33 2.44
CA MET A 59 0.62 -0.44 3.24
C MET A 59 -0.24 -1.24 4.21
N ALA A 60 -0.21 -0.85 5.48
CA ALA A 60 -1.13 -1.37 6.50
C ALA A 60 -2.24 -0.34 6.77
N VAL A 61 -3.50 -0.77 6.69
CA VAL A 61 -4.67 0.09 6.91
C VAL A 61 -5.66 -0.56 7.88
N ALA A 62 -6.38 0.29 8.62
CA ALA A 62 -7.47 -0.13 9.49
C ALA A 62 -8.68 0.82 9.36
N PRO A 63 -9.92 0.31 9.51
CA PRO A 63 -11.11 1.14 9.50
C PRO A 63 -11.17 2.04 10.74
N LEU A 64 -11.91 3.13 10.61
CA LEU A 64 -12.30 3.97 11.74
C LEU A 64 -13.69 3.60 12.25
N ASP A 65 -13.86 3.59 13.58
CA ASP A 65 -15.16 3.49 14.22
C ASP A 65 -15.99 4.78 14.06
N GLU A 66 -17.25 4.77 14.50
CA GLU A 66 -18.14 5.93 14.43
C GLU A 66 -17.62 7.16 15.22
N LYS A 67 -16.74 6.94 16.19
CA LYS A 67 -16.11 7.99 17.01
C LYS A 67 -14.78 8.46 16.41
N GLY A 68 -14.32 7.88 15.31
CA GLY A 68 -13.06 8.19 14.65
C GLY A 68 -11.83 7.49 15.24
N ASN A 69 -12.01 6.53 16.15
CA ASN A 69 -10.91 5.71 16.65
C ASN A 69 -10.55 4.62 15.63
N VAL A 70 -9.29 4.24 15.60
CA VAL A 70 -8.81 3.13 14.77
C VAL A 70 -9.32 1.81 15.35
N ASP A 71 -10.03 1.03 14.54
CA ASP A 71 -10.41 -0.34 14.88
C ASP A 71 -9.33 -1.32 14.41
N THR A 72 -8.40 -1.65 15.30
CA THR A 72 -7.29 -2.58 15.03
C THR A 72 -7.71 -4.06 15.13
N SER A 73 -8.98 -4.37 15.41
CA SER A 73 -9.47 -5.75 15.33
C SER A 73 -9.42 -6.30 13.90
N GLN A 74 -9.32 -5.41 12.90
CA GLN A 74 -9.12 -5.74 11.50
C GLN A 74 -8.06 -4.84 10.89
N VAL A 75 -6.97 -5.44 10.43
CA VAL A 75 -5.90 -4.76 9.70
C VAL A 75 -5.76 -5.43 8.34
N VAL A 76 -5.72 -4.63 7.28
CA VAL A 76 -5.38 -5.12 5.93
C VAL A 76 -3.97 -4.66 5.62
N ILE A 77 -3.14 -5.61 5.21
CA ILE A 77 -1.79 -5.34 4.71
C ILE A 77 -1.82 -5.64 3.22
N SER A 78 -1.56 -4.63 2.41
CA SER A 78 -1.48 -4.74 0.96
C SER A 78 -0.03 -4.58 0.54
N TYR A 79 0.39 -5.39 -0.44
CA TYR A 79 1.73 -5.38 -1.01
C TYR A 79 1.60 -5.08 -2.49
N ALA A 80 2.46 -4.21 -3.04
CA ALA A 80 2.56 -4.11 -4.49
C ALA A 80 3.11 -5.43 -5.02
N GLY A 81 2.54 -5.91 -6.11
CA GLY A 81 3.23 -6.88 -6.94
C GLY A 81 4.38 -6.21 -7.70
N THR A 82 5.08 -6.99 -8.52
CA THR A 82 6.14 -6.50 -9.42
C THR A 82 5.68 -5.29 -10.23
N ASN A 83 6.31 -4.12 -10.03
CA ASN A 83 6.25 -3.04 -10.98
C ASN A 83 7.17 -3.42 -12.15
N THR A 84 6.63 -3.96 -13.24
CA THR A 84 7.43 -4.40 -14.39
C THR A 84 8.21 -3.26 -15.09
N SER A 85 7.96 -2.01 -14.69
CA SER A 85 8.73 -0.85 -15.14
C SER A 85 9.99 -0.62 -14.29
N ASP A 86 10.04 -1.16 -13.07
CA ASP A 86 11.24 -1.18 -12.23
C ASP A 86 12.04 -2.45 -12.53
N PHE A 87 13.26 -2.27 -13.07
CA PHE A 87 14.13 -3.38 -13.43
C PHE A 87 14.54 -4.21 -12.21
N LYS A 88 14.55 -3.60 -11.01
CA LYS A 88 14.88 -4.29 -9.75
C LYS A 88 13.80 -5.29 -9.32
N ASP A 89 12.55 -5.05 -9.70
CA ASP A 89 11.44 -5.97 -9.41
C ASP A 89 11.47 -7.22 -10.30
N ILE A 90 12.21 -7.18 -11.42
CA ILE A 90 12.35 -8.28 -12.39
C ILE A 90 13.70 -9.00 -12.23
N GLU A 91 14.60 -8.51 -11.39
CA GLU A 91 15.93 -9.09 -11.16
C GLU A 91 15.82 -10.39 -10.35
N ASN A 92 15.34 -11.45 -11.00
CA ASN A 92 15.63 -12.81 -10.58
C ASN A 92 17.13 -13.03 -10.80
N GLU A 93 17.89 -13.28 -9.73
CA GLU A 93 19.29 -13.71 -9.79
C GLU A 93 19.49 -14.79 -10.86
N LYS A 94 19.97 -14.38 -12.04
CA LYS A 94 20.56 -15.27 -13.04
C LYS A 94 22.06 -15.03 -13.06
N THR A 95 22.70 -15.23 -11.92
CA THR A 95 24.16 -15.30 -11.86
C THR A 95 24.53 -16.14 -10.65
N ASN A 96 24.60 -17.46 -10.85
CA ASN A 96 25.64 -18.36 -10.33
C ASN A 96 25.25 -19.83 -10.61
N GLU A 97 25.36 -20.25 -11.87
CA GLU A 97 25.72 -21.63 -12.26
C GLU A 97 26.67 -21.59 -13.46
#